data_AF-A0AAV4PBR2-F1
#
_entry.id   AF-A0AAV4PBR2-F1
#
_cell.length_a   1.000
_cell.length_b   1.000
_cell.length_c   1.000
_cell.angle_alpha   90.00
_cell.angle_beta   90.00
_cell.angle_gamma   90.00
#
_symmetry.space_group_name_H-M   'P 1'
#
loop_
_entity.id
_entity.type
_entity.pdbx_description
1 polymer ?
#
loop_
_entity_poly.entity_id
_entity_poly.type
_entity_poly.pdbx_seq_one_letter_code
_entity_poly.pdbx_strand_id
1 'polypeptide(L)'
;MRLTNVLQKYKFVKGIPGNIWIGKNRFVPPVDKKARLEIWKKLMYEEEVMMYLKNPYVTEEQEKLYLEQNEKPQEKVFIVEESKLKPLDKRTMAFHLNQLNSTRSWGEHDYESEQ
;
A
#
# COMPACT_ATOMS: atom_id res chain seq x y z
N MET A 1 28.79 -38.36 -1.83
CA MET A 1 29.43 -37.04 -2.04
C MET A 1 28.36 -35.99 -2.30
N ARG A 2 28.02 -35.14 -1.32
CA ARG A 2 26.94 -34.12 -1.43
C ARG A 2 27.47 -32.69 -1.69
N LEU A 3 28.78 -32.52 -1.80
CA LEU A 3 29.45 -31.22 -1.98
C LEU A 3 29.44 -30.73 -3.44
N THR A 4 29.18 -31.61 -4.41
CA THR A 4 29.14 -31.29 -5.85
C THR A 4 27.99 -30.34 -6.21
N ASN A 5 26.84 -30.44 -5.54
CA ASN A 5 25.67 -29.60 -5.82
C ASN A 5 25.85 -28.14 -5.34
N VAL A 6 26.67 -27.90 -4.31
CA VAL A 6 26.97 -26.55 -3.82
C VAL A 6 27.94 -25.85 -4.77
N LEU A 7 28.94 -26.59 -5.29
CA LEU A 7 29.92 -26.07 -6.25
C LEU A 7 29.29 -25.77 -7.62
N GLN A 8 28.28 -26.51 -8.06
CA GLN A 8 27.56 -26.22 -9.32
C GLN A 8 26.69 -24.95 -9.25
N LYS A 9 26.27 -24.48 -8.06
CA LYS A 9 25.62 -23.17 -7.92
C LYS A 9 26.59 -22.01 -8.14
N TYR A 10 27.87 -22.21 -7.88
CA TYR A 10 28.95 -21.28 -8.22
C TYR A 10 29.44 -21.52 -9.65
N LYS A 11 28.52 -21.53 -10.61
CA LYS A 11 28.90 -21.48 -12.02
C LYS A 11 29.42 -20.07 -12.29
N PHE A 12 30.74 -19.94 -12.42
CA PHE A 12 31.42 -18.70 -12.82
C PHE A 12 30.69 -18.06 -14.00
N VAL A 13 29.93 -16.99 -13.75
CA VAL A 13 29.53 -16.06 -14.81
C VAL A 13 30.84 -15.44 -15.27
N LYS A 14 31.25 -15.69 -16.53
CA LYS A 14 32.36 -14.94 -17.14
C LYS A 14 32.12 -13.46 -16.81
N GLY A 15 33.08 -12.81 -16.17
CA GLY A 15 32.94 -11.41 -15.76
C GLY A 15 32.53 -10.58 -16.96
N ILE A 16 31.28 -10.11 -16.95
CA ILE A 16 30.76 -9.24 -18.00
C ILE A 16 31.50 -7.91 -17.82
N PRO A 17 32.23 -7.41 -18.83
CA PRO A 17 33.01 -6.20 -18.67
C PRO A 17 32.07 -5.00 -18.50
N GLY A 18 32.27 -4.21 -17.44
CA GLY A 18 31.50 -3.00 -17.17
C GLY A 18 30.14 -3.27 -16.50
N ASN A 19 29.16 -2.40 -16.76
CA ASN A 19 27.83 -2.50 -16.15
C ASN A 19 27.02 -3.62 -16.81
N ILE A 20 26.53 -4.57 -16.01
CA ILE A 20 25.82 -5.77 -16.45
C ILE A 20 24.52 -5.45 -17.20
N TRP A 21 23.87 -4.33 -16.90
CA TRP A 21 22.55 -3.99 -17.45
C TRP A 21 22.61 -3.16 -18.75
N ILE A 22 23.77 -2.58 -19.07
CA ILE A 22 23.90 -1.52 -20.07
C ILE A 22 25.10 -1.79 -20.99
N GLY A 23 25.04 -1.31 -22.22
CA GLY A 23 26.15 -1.41 -23.19
C GLY A 23 26.07 -2.65 -24.09
N LYS A 24 27.17 -2.89 -24.82
CA LYS A 24 27.23 -3.93 -25.88
C LYS A 24 27.19 -5.34 -25.30
N ASN A 25 27.95 -5.58 -24.24
CA ASN A 25 28.03 -6.87 -23.57
C ASN A 25 27.23 -6.79 -22.28
N ARG A 26 25.93 -7.06 -22.34
CA ARG A 26 25.00 -7.01 -21.19
C ARG A 26 24.44 -8.39 -20.89
N PHE A 27 24.02 -8.60 -19.65
CA PHE A 27 23.25 -9.77 -19.28
C PHE A 27 21.80 -9.58 -19.72
N VAL A 28 21.30 -10.51 -20.54
CA VAL A 28 19.88 -10.61 -20.87
C VAL A 28 19.33 -11.80 -20.09
N PRO A 29 18.48 -11.58 -19.08
CA PRO A 29 17.86 -12.70 -18.38
C PRO A 29 16.99 -13.50 -19.35
N PRO A 30 17.05 -14.85 -19.32
CA PRO A 30 16.20 -15.67 -20.17
C PRO A 30 14.73 -15.45 -19.80
N VAL A 31 13.86 -15.47 -20.81
CA VAL A 31 12.42 -15.28 -20.58
C VAL A 31 11.79 -16.58 -20.07
N ASP A 32 11.36 -16.55 -18.81
CA ASP A 32 10.70 -17.67 -18.17
C ASP A 32 9.30 -17.95 -18.76
N LYS A 33 8.83 -19.20 -18.60
CA LYS A 33 7.44 -19.57 -18.95
C LYS A 33 6.42 -18.73 -18.17
N LYS A 34 6.71 -18.41 -16.90
CA LYS A 34 5.85 -17.57 -16.04
C LYS A 34 5.69 -16.16 -16.61
N ALA A 35 6.81 -15.50 -16.94
CA ALA A 35 6.80 -14.17 -17.54
C ALA A 35 5.98 -14.12 -18.84
N ARG A 36 6.07 -15.16 -19.68
CA ARG A 36 5.21 -15.28 -20.87
C ARG A 36 3.72 -15.35 -20.52
N LEU A 37 3.34 -16.21 -19.57
CA LEU A 37 1.95 -16.36 -19.16
C LEU A 37 1.38 -15.07 -18.56
N GLU A 38 2.17 -14.32 -17.80
CA GLU A 38 1.76 -13.02 -17.25
C GLU A 38 1.49 -11.99 -18.34
N ILE A 39 2.34 -11.92 -19.36
CA ILE A 39 2.12 -11.04 -20.51
C ILE A 39 0.83 -11.42 -21.23
N TRP A 40 0.61 -12.71 -21.48
CA TRP A 40 -0.63 -13.18 -22.10
C TRP A 40 -1.89 -12.79 -21.31
N LYS A 41 -1.86 -12.92 -19.98
CA LYS A 41 -2.99 -12.50 -19.13
C LYS A 41 -3.26 -11.00 -19.24
N LYS A 42 -2.20 -10.18 -19.28
CA LYS A 42 -2.34 -8.72 -19.46
C LYS A 42 -2.96 -8.37 -20.81
N LEU A 43 -2.49 -9.01 -21.88
CA LEU A 43 -3.02 -8.79 -23.23
C LEU A 43 -4.50 -9.18 -23.33
N MET A 44 -4.90 -10.29 -22.72
CA MET A 44 -6.31 -10.72 -22.70
C MET A 44 -7.19 -9.72 -21.95
N TYR A 45 -6.71 -9.19 -20.82
CA TYR A 45 -7.41 -8.15 -20.08
C TYR A 45 -7.51 -6.84 -20.87
N GLU A 46 -6.44 -6.43 -21.55
CA GLU A 46 -6.45 -5.24 -22.41
C GLU A 46 -7.44 -5.39 -23.57
N GLU A 47 -7.51 -6.57 -24.20
CA GLU A 47 -8.49 -6.85 -25.25
C GLU A 47 -9.93 -6.76 -24.74
N GLU A 48 -10.20 -7.32 -23.56
CA GLU A 48 -11.52 -7.22 -22.91
C GLU A 48 -11.90 -5.76 -22.62
N VAL A 49 -10.97 -4.97 -22.06
CA VAL A 49 -11.18 -3.54 -21.80
C VAL A 49 -11.44 -2.78 -23.10
N MET A 50 -10.68 -3.06 -24.16
CA MET A 50 -10.86 -2.43 -25.47
C MET A 50 -12.22 -2.76 -26.08
N MET A 51 -12.74 -3.97 -25.87
CA MET A 51 -14.08 -4.36 -26.32
C MET A 51 -15.15 -3.44 -25.71
N TYR A 52 -15.06 -3.17 -24.40
CA TYR A 52 -16.02 -2.30 -23.72
C TYR A 52 -15.86 -0.83 -24.12
N LEU A 53 -14.62 -0.35 -24.33
CA LEU A 53 -14.36 1.04 -24.69
C LEU A 53 -14.71 1.38 -26.15
N LYS A 54 -14.83 0.37 -27.02
CA LYS A 54 -15.07 0.59 -28.46
C LYS A 54 -16.40 1.27 -28.77
N ASN A 55 -17.43 1.03 -27.96
CA ASN A 55 -18.79 1.50 -28.24
C ASN A 55 -19.24 2.50 -27.17
N PRO A 56 -18.86 3.79 -27.29
CA PRO A 56 -19.31 4.81 -26.36
C PRO A 56 -20.82 5.05 -26.51
N TYR A 57 -21.49 5.27 -25.38
CA TYR A 57 -22.92 5.58 -25.34
C TYR A 57 -23.23 7.02 -25.79
N VAL A 58 -22.32 7.95 -25.48
CA VAL A 58 -22.46 9.38 -25.76
C VAL A 58 -21.48 9.76 -26.87
N THR A 59 -21.94 10.55 -27.84
CA THR A 59 -21.04 11.10 -28.87
C THR A 59 -20.31 12.33 -28.34
N GLU A 60 -19.15 12.65 -28.91
CA GLU A 60 -18.35 13.81 -28.49
C GLU A 60 -19.15 15.12 -28.55
N GLU A 61 -20.03 15.28 -29.54
CA GLU A 61 -20.89 16.47 -29.67
C GLU A 61 -21.93 16.56 -28.56
N GLN A 62 -22.54 15.43 -28.18
CA GLN A 62 -23.51 15.36 -27.08
C GLN A 62 -22.84 15.64 -25.74
N GLU A 63 -21.63 15.12 -25.54
CA GLU A 63 -20.83 15.40 -24.34
C GLU A 63 -20.48 16.89 -24.24
N LYS A 64 -20.01 17.51 -25.34
CA LYS A 64 -19.71 18.95 -25.37
C LYS A 64 -20.94 19.79 -25.04
N LEU A 65 -22.08 19.49 -25.66
CA LEU A 65 -23.33 20.21 -25.40
C LEU A 65 -23.80 20.04 -23.94
N TYR A 66 -23.63 18.84 -23.36
CA TYR A 66 -23.93 18.61 -21.95
C TYR A 66 -23.03 19.43 -21.02
N LEU A 67 -21.73 19.53 -21.33
CA LEU A 67 -20.76 20.31 -20.55
C LEU A 67 -21.00 21.82 -20.68
N GLU A 68 -21.37 22.32 -21.86
CA GLU A 68 -21.76 23.72 -22.06
C GLU A 68 -23.04 24.08 -21.28
N GLN A 69 -23.98 23.15 -21.18
CA GLN A 69 -25.21 23.33 -20.40
C GLN A 69 -25.00 23.18 -18.89
N ASN A 70 -23.97 22.44 -18.48
CA ASN A 70 -23.65 22.18 -17.07
C ASN A 70 -22.21 22.62 -16.79
N GLU A 71 -21.97 23.94 -16.70
CA GLU A 71 -20.65 24.54 -16.45
C GLU A 71 -19.96 24.05 -15.18
N LYS A 72 -20.74 23.49 -14.23
CA LYS A 72 -20.21 22.90 -13.02
C LYS A 72 -20.04 21.40 -13.28
N PRO A 73 -18.80 20.88 -13.40
CA PRO A 73 -18.63 19.45 -13.15
C PRO A 73 -19.27 19.18 -11.80
N GLN A 74 -20.09 18.13 -11.70
CA GLN A 74 -20.50 17.64 -10.40
C GLN A 74 -19.23 17.12 -9.73
N GLU A 75 -18.45 18.04 -9.17
CA GLU A 75 -17.45 17.79 -8.18
C GLU A 75 -18.24 17.22 -7.01
N LYS A 76 -18.52 15.92 -7.08
CA LYS A 76 -18.24 15.05 -5.96
C LYS A 76 -16.73 15.20 -5.77
N VAL A 77 -16.35 16.34 -5.18
CA VAL A 77 -15.17 16.52 -4.40
C VAL A 77 -15.20 15.25 -3.58
N PHE A 78 -14.35 14.29 -3.96
CA PHE A 78 -13.88 13.32 -3.01
C PHE A 78 -13.41 14.23 -1.89
N ILE A 79 -14.26 14.40 -0.88
CA ILE A 79 -13.88 14.97 0.39
C ILE A 79 -12.85 13.95 0.81
N VAL A 80 -11.61 14.21 0.40
CA VAL A 80 -10.44 13.45 0.77
C VAL A 80 -10.57 13.49 2.25
N GLU A 81 -10.98 12.37 2.83
CA GLU A 81 -11.23 12.26 4.25
C GLU A 81 -9.97 12.81 4.89
N GLU A 82 -10.03 14.06 5.36
CA GLU A 82 -8.89 14.75 5.91
C GLU A 82 -8.37 13.78 6.94
N SER A 83 -7.16 13.27 6.67
CA SER A 83 -6.61 12.06 7.24
C SER A 83 -7.09 11.91 8.67
N LYS A 84 -7.92 10.89 8.94
CA LYS A 84 -8.42 10.54 10.28
C LYS A 84 -7.27 10.04 11.16
N LEU A 85 -6.21 10.82 11.27
CA LEU A 85 -5.20 10.66 12.30
C LEU A 85 -5.93 10.88 13.61
N LYS A 86 -6.27 9.78 14.28
CA LYS A 86 -6.78 9.84 15.64
C LYS A 86 -5.71 10.57 16.45
N PRO A 87 -6.02 11.74 17.05
CA PRO A 87 -5.05 12.43 17.88
C PRO A 87 -4.60 11.48 18.99
N LEU A 88 -3.30 11.47 19.31
CA LEU A 88 -2.81 10.73 20.47
C LEU A 88 -3.56 11.19 21.73
N ASP A 89 -3.86 10.26 22.62
CA ASP A 89 -4.47 10.58 23.91
C ASP A 89 -3.58 11.58 24.66
N LYS A 90 -4.15 12.74 24.99
CA LYS A 90 -3.44 13.80 25.72
C LYS A 90 -3.13 13.31 27.13
N ARG A 91 -1.87 13.01 27.42
CA ARG A 91 -1.40 12.69 28.78
C ARG A 91 -1.07 13.98 29.53
N THR A 92 -1.93 14.37 30.45
CA THR A 92 -1.71 15.53 31.35
C THR A 92 -1.04 15.08 32.64
N MET A 93 -0.26 15.96 33.29
CA MET A 93 0.37 15.68 34.60
C MET A 93 -0.63 15.19 35.66
N ALA A 94 -1.87 15.70 35.65
CA ALA A 94 -2.93 15.27 36.56
C ALA A 94 -3.25 13.75 36.44
N PHE A 95 -3.20 13.20 35.23
CA PHE A 95 -3.42 11.75 35.02
C PHE A 95 -2.35 10.92 35.74
N HIS A 96 -1.09 11.35 35.66
CA HIS A 96 0.01 10.66 36.33
C HIS A 96 -0.04 10.80 37.85
N LEU A 97 -0.44 11.97 38.37
CA LEU A 97 -0.54 12.20 39.81
C LEU A 97 -1.69 11.41 40.45
N ASN A 98 -2.79 11.19 39.74
CA ASN A 98 -3.90 10.38 40.27
C ASN A 98 -3.52 8.92 40.51
N GLN A 99 -2.59 8.36 39.73
CA GLN A 99 -2.13 6.99 39.94
C GLN A 99 -1.41 6.81 41.29
N LEU A 100 -0.78 7.87 41.82
CA LEU A 100 -0.08 7.84 43.11
C LEU A 100 -1.03 7.70 44.30
N ASN A 101 -2.31 8.03 44.14
CA ASN A 101 -3.32 7.85 45.19
C ASN A 101 -3.75 6.39 45.37
N SER A 102 -3.30 5.46 44.51
CA SER A 102 -3.62 4.03 44.61
C SER A 102 -3.08 3.37 45.88
N THR A 103 -2.05 3.92 46.50
CA THR A 103 -1.47 3.43 47.75
C THR A 103 -2.03 4.14 48.99
N ARG A 104 -3.00 5.05 48.83
CA ARG A 104 -3.63 5.76 49.95
C ARG A 104 -4.58 4.80 50.67
N SER A 105 -4.15 4.28 51.81
CA SER A 105 -5.03 3.65 52.79
C SER A 105 -5.62 4.72 53.71
N TRP A 106 -6.86 4.54 54.11
CA TRP A 106 -7.35 5.17 55.33
C TRP A 106 -6.73 4.37 56.48
N GLY A 107 -5.99 5.02 57.38
CA GLY A 107 -5.45 4.36 58.57
C GLY A 107 -6.56 3.65 59.33
N GLU A 108 -6.23 2.58 60.05
CA GLU A 108 -7.17 1.87 60.93
C GLU A 108 -7.81 2.90 61.86
N HIS A 109 -9.07 3.23 61.59
CA HIS A 109 -9.89 4.00 62.50
C HIS A 109 -10.42 3.01 63.52
N ASP A 110 -9.78 2.99 64.68
CA ASP A 110 -10.27 2.28 65.84
C ASP A 110 -11.59 2.94 66.26
N TYR A 111 -12.71 2.37 65.81
CA TYR A 111 -14.01 2.68 66.38
C TYR A 111 -14.13 1.88 67.67
N GLU A 112 -13.79 2.50 68.81
CA GLU A 112 -14.17 1.99 70.12
C GLU A 112 -15.70 1.91 70.16
N SER A 113 -16.25 0.70 70.22
CA SER A 113 -17.68 0.48 70.41
C SER A 113 -17.98 0.57 71.90
N GLU A 114 -18.47 1.72 72.33
CA GLU A 114 -19.01 1.92 73.67
C GLU A 114 -20.17 0.93 73.92
N GLN A 115 -20.08 0.15 74.99
CA GLN A 115 -21.11 -0.79 75.49
C GLN A 115 -22.12 -0.08 76.38
#